data_AF-A0A3M1STE0-F1
#
_entry.id   AF-A0A3M1STE0-F1
#
_cell.length_a   1.000
_cell.length_b   1.000
_cell.length_c   1.000
_cell.angle_alpha   90.00
_cell.angle_beta   90.00
_cell.angle_gamma   90.00
#
_symmetry.space_group_name_H-M   'P 1'
#
loop_
_entity.id
_entity.type
_entity.pdbx_description
1 polymer ?
#
loop_
_entity_poly.entity_id
_entity_poly.type
_entity_poly.pdbx_seq_one_letter_code
_entity_poly.pdbx_strand_id
1 'polypeptide(L)'
;MTRNIFQSDSQQSNSLDDRSAKFTPSEAHDVICDYMLTTIKTRSPDEVLSRFKQLFIEEDKLEDSQLVDALNSFVKFREKQEFTHTLKRCCYILINNLHASRNSQYVLELIKTFDRV
;
A
#
# COMPACT_ATOMS: atom_id res chain seq x y z
N MET A 1 -32.94 -8.85 51.64
CA MET A 1 -33.65 -8.98 50.34
C MET A 1 -32.95 -8.01 49.39
N THR A 2 -32.28 -8.34 48.30
CA THR A 2 -32.09 -9.58 47.56
C THR A 2 -30.78 -9.40 46.78
N ARG A 3 -29.88 -10.39 46.85
CA ARG A 3 -28.73 -10.52 45.94
C ARG A 3 -29.27 -10.61 44.51
N ASN A 4 -28.72 -9.86 43.57
CA ASN A 4 -28.79 -10.28 42.17
C ASN A 4 -27.39 -10.64 41.67
N ILE A 5 -27.16 -11.95 41.75
CA ILE A 5 -26.20 -12.71 40.96
C ILE A 5 -26.84 -12.88 39.58
N PHE A 6 -26.19 -12.39 38.54
CA PHE A 6 -26.20 -13.05 37.23
C PHE A 6 -24.86 -12.73 36.55
N GLN A 7 -23.92 -13.68 36.71
CA GLN A 7 -23.06 -14.21 35.63
C GLN A 7 -23.83 -14.23 34.30
N SER A 8 -23.28 -14.14 33.11
CA SER A 8 -21.93 -14.09 32.57
C SER A 8 -22.20 -13.97 31.08
N ASP A 9 -21.49 -13.11 30.37
CA ASP A 9 -21.06 -13.42 29.01
C ASP A 9 -19.63 -12.92 28.86
N SER A 10 -18.72 -13.80 29.28
CA SER A 10 -17.38 -13.90 28.75
C SER A 10 -17.46 -14.10 27.24
N GLN A 11 -16.88 -13.19 26.45
CA GLN A 11 -16.12 -13.36 25.20
C GLN A 11 -15.76 -11.92 24.76
N GLN A 12 -14.55 -11.47 24.47
CA GLN A 12 -13.25 -12.08 24.26
C GLN A 12 -12.28 -10.90 24.23
N SER A 13 -11.34 -10.81 25.18
CA SER A 13 -10.25 -9.84 25.07
C SER A 13 -9.34 -10.32 23.94
N ASN A 14 -9.61 -9.87 22.71
CA ASN A 14 -8.66 -9.96 21.61
C ASN A 14 -7.43 -9.13 21.99
N SER A 15 -6.46 -9.77 22.64
CA SER A 15 -5.09 -9.29 22.70
C SER A 15 -4.47 -9.49 21.31
N LEU A 16 -4.82 -8.59 20.40
CA LEU A 16 -4.14 -8.37 19.12
C LEU A 16 -4.00 -6.87 18.92
N ASP A 17 -3.46 -6.19 19.93
CA ASP A 17 -2.99 -4.83 19.73
C ASP A 17 -1.80 -4.59 20.65
N ASP A 18 -0.58 -4.78 20.10
CA ASP A 18 0.58 -3.98 20.54
C ASP A 18 1.70 -3.99 19.48
N ARG A 19 1.34 -3.67 18.24
CA ARG A 19 2.26 -2.95 17.36
C ARG A 19 1.43 -1.88 16.70
N SER A 20 1.40 -0.71 17.35
CA SER A 20 0.94 0.53 16.73
C SER A 20 1.36 0.53 15.26
N ALA A 21 0.43 0.89 14.37
CA ALA A 21 0.79 1.07 12.97
C ALA A 21 2.00 1.99 12.93
N LYS A 22 3.07 1.53 12.27
CA LYS A 22 4.36 2.25 12.26
C LYS A 22 4.24 3.62 11.58
N PHE A 23 3.26 3.74 10.69
CA PHE A 23 2.92 4.94 9.97
C PHE A 23 1.43 5.23 10.13
N THR A 24 1.07 6.49 10.23
CA THR A 24 -0.29 6.96 9.90
C THR A 24 -0.57 6.76 8.40
N PRO A 25 -1.84 6.78 7.94
CA PRO A 25 -2.14 6.70 6.52
C PRO A 25 -1.45 7.79 5.68
N SER A 26 -1.31 9.00 6.22
CA SER A 26 -0.60 10.10 5.57
C SER A 26 0.91 9.83 5.46
N GLU A 27 1.54 9.35 6.53
CA GLU A 27 2.98 9.02 6.47
C GLU A 27 3.24 7.82 5.56
N ALA A 28 2.34 6.83 5.54
CA ALA A 28 2.41 5.70 4.62
C ALA A 28 2.31 6.15 3.16
N HIS A 29 1.43 7.12 2.87
CA HIS A 29 1.34 7.77 1.57
C HIS A 29 2.68 8.39 1.16
N ASP A 30 3.27 9.21 2.03
CA ASP A 30 4.52 9.91 1.75
C ASP A 30 5.66 8.92 1.49
N VAL A 31 5.83 7.91 2.34
CA VAL A 31 6.84 6.84 2.19
C VAL A 31 6.73 6.15 0.83
N ILE A 32 5.52 5.76 0.43
CA ILE A 32 5.29 5.04 -0.82
C ILE A 32 5.51 5.96 -2.04
N CYS A 33 5.00 7.19 -1.98
CA CYS A 33 5.16 8.16 -3.06
C CYS A 33 6.62 8.55 -3.26
N ASP A 34 7.38 8.77 -2.19
CA ASP A 34 8.82 9.10 -2.25
C ASP A 34 9.65 7.93 -2.77
N TYR A 35 9.32 6.70 -2.38
CA TYR A 35 9.91 5.50 -2.96
C TYR A 35 9.71 5.45 -4.48
N MET A 36 8.47 5.67 -4.94
CA MET A 36 8.15 5.67 -6.37
C MET A 36 8.88 6.79 -7.11
N LEU A 37 8.91 8.01 -6.55
CA LEU A 37 9.64 9.16 -7.11
C LEU A 37 11.14 8.88 -7.22
N THR A 38 11.72 8.22 -6.23
CA THR A 38 13.15 7.84 -6.25
C THR A 38 13.41 6.76 -7.28
N THR A 39 12.52 5.77 -7.38
CA THR A 39 12.61 4.66 -8.32
C THR A 39 12.58 5.16 -9.77
N ILE A 40 11.63 6.05 -10.14
CA ILE A 40 11.55 6.60 -11.51
C ILE A 40 12.76 7.43 -11.92
N LYS A 41 13.52 7.98 -10.95
CA LYS A 41 14.71 8.80 -11.23
C LYS A 41 15.98 7.97 -11.39
N THR A 42 15.99 6.75 -10.86
CA THR A 42 17.23 5.96 -10.70
C THR A 42 17.23 4.63 -11.45
N ARG A 43 16.08 4.18 -11.94
CA ARG A 43 15.89 2.86 -12.54
C ARG A 43 15.40 2.94 -13.98
N SER A 44 15.54 1.85 -14.72
CA SER A 44 14.99 1.76 -16.09
C SER A 44 13.45 1.64 -16.07
N PRO A 45 12.76 1.98 -17.18
CA PRO A 45 11.31 1.83 -17.27
C PRO A 45 10.78 0.44 -16.91
N ASP A 46 11.47 -0.63 -17.34
CA ASP A 46 11.13 -2.02 -17.01
C ASP A 46 11.20 -2.27 -15.50
N GLU A 47 12.30 -1.84 -14.87
CA GLU A 47 12.52 -2.00 -13.43
C GLU A 47 11.49 -1.21 -12.61
N VAL A 48 11.20 0.02 -13.02
CA VAL A 48 10.19 0.87 -12.39
C VAL A 48 8.83 0.17 -12.38
N LEU A 49 8.40 -0.37 -13.53
CA LEU A 49 7.13 -1.08 -13.63
C LEU A 49 7.13 -2.37 -12.81
N SER A 50 8.24 -3.11 -12.79
CA SER A 50 8.40 -4.29 -11.95
C SER A 50 8.26 -3.95 -10.46
N ARG A 51 8.89 -2.87 -9.98
CA ARG A 51 8.78 -2.45 -8.58
C ARG A 51 7.37 -2.02 -8.21
N PHE A 52 6.68 -1.34 -9.11
CA PHE A 52 5.27 -0.99 -8.91
C PHE A 52 4.40 -2.24 -8.74
N LYS A 53 4.58 -3.26 -9.60
CA LYS A 53 3.86 -4.53 -9.49
C LYS A 53 4.13 -5.22 -8.16
N GLN A 54 5.40 -5.30 -7.74
CA GLN A 54 5.77 -5.85 -6.43
C GLN A 54 5.09 -5.12 -5.26
N LEU A 55 4.97 -3.79 -5.37
CA LEU A 55 4.39 -2.99 -4.30
C LEU A 55 2.87 -3.13 -4.17
N PHE A 56 2.13 -3.20 -5.28
CA PHE A 56 0.66 -3.12 -5.24
C PHE A 56 -0.08 -4.38 -5.69
N ILE A 57 0.60 -5.31 -6.36
CA ILE A 57 -0.04 -6.43 -7.08
C ILE A 57 0.51 -7.78 -6.62
N GLU A 58 1.82 -7.87 -6.36
CA GLU A 58 2.50 -9.13 -6.02
C GLU A 58 2.90 -9.15 -4.52
N GLU A 59 1.97 -9.60 -3.67
CA GLU A 59 2.11 -9.58 -2.20
C GLU A 59 3.39 -10.28 -1.68
N ASP A 60 3.84 -11.33 -2.34
CA ASP A 60 4.99 -12.15 -1.90
C ASP A 60 6.37 -11.65 -2.34
N LYS A 61 6.44 -10.60 -3.18
CA LYS A 61 7.72 -10.15 -3.78
C LYS A 61 8.25 -8.84 -3.22
N LEU A 62 7.54 -8.24 -2.26
CA LEU A 62 7.96 -6.99 -1.62
C LEU A 62 8.88 -7.28 -0.42
N GLU A 63 10.18 -7.18 -0.63
CA GLU A 63 11.19 -7.45 0.41
C GLU A 63 11.46 -6.24 1.32
N ASP A 64 11.03 -5.03 0.91
CA ASP A 64 11.28 -3.81 1.68
C ASP A 64 10.32 -3.71 2.87
N SER A 65 10.84 -4.02 4.05
CA SER A 65 10.08 -3.97 5.32
C SER A 65 9.42 -2.61 5.59
N GLN A 66 10.00 -1.49 5.15
CA GLN A 66 9.41 -0.18 5.36
C GLN A 66 8.17 0.01 4.50
N LEU A 67 8.20 -0.45 3.24
CA LEU A 67 7.07 -0.40 2.33
C LEU A 67 5.97 -1.37 2.77
N VAL A 68 6.34 -2.56 3.25
CA VAL A 68 5.39 -3.53 3.85
C VAL A 68 4.68 -2.90 5.05
N ASP A 69 5.42 -2.26 5.97
CA ASP A 69 4.84 -1.57 7.12
C ASP A 69 3.91 -0.42 6.71
N ALA A 70 4.27 0.34 5.67
CA ALA A 70 3.44 1.42 5.11
C ALA A 70 2.13 0.88 4.51
N LEU A 71 2.19 -0.18 3.70
CA LEU A 71 0.99 -0.82 3.13
C LEU A 71 0.07 -1.39 4.21
N ASN A 72 0.64 -2.08 5.21
CA ASN A 72 -0.10 -2.62 6.34
C ASN A 72 -0.80 -1.54 7.16
N SER A 73 -0.29 -0.31 7.15
CA SER A 73 -0.92 0.81 7.86
C SER A 73 -2.30 1.12 7.27
N PHE A 74 -2.49 1.10 5.95
CA PHE A 74 -3.81 1.31 5.35
C PHE A 74 -4.82 0.23 5.74
N VAL A 75 -4.39 -1.03 5.82
CA VAL A 75 -5.25 -2.16 6.24
C VAL A 75 -5.66 -1.98 7.71
N LYS A 76 -4.72 -1.63 8.58
CA LYS A 76 -4.95 -1.41 10.01
C LYS A 76 -5.94 -0.28 10.27
N PHE A 77 -5.76 0.87 9.62
CA PHE A 77 -6.66 2.01 9.76
C PHE A 77 -7.97 1.84 8.96
N ARG A 78 -8.11 0.79 8.14
CA ARG A 78 -9.25 0.56 7.23
C ARG A 78 -9.47 1.72 6.24
N GLU A 79 -8.39 2.43 5.91
CA GLU A 79 -8.43 3.65 5.10
C GLU A 79 -8.33 3.32 3.61
N LYS A 80 -9.38 2.69 3.09
CA LYS A 80 -9.47 2.31 1.66
C LYS A 80 -9.30 3.53 0.74
N GLN A 81 -9.81 4.69 1.15
CA GLN A 81 -9.73 5.91 0.36
C GLN A 81 -8.28 6.39 0.25
N GLU A 82 -7.54 6.43 1.35
CA GLU A 82 -6.13 6.84 1.36
C GLU A 82 -5.24 5.87 0.57
N PHE A 83 -5.48 4.56 0.70
CA PHE A 83 -4.81 3.57 -0.14
C PHE A 83 -5.07 3.84 -1.62
N THR A 84 -6.34 4.06 -2.00
CA THR A 84 -6.72 4.32 -3.39
C THR A 84 -6.11 5.63 -3.91
N HIS A 85 -6.06 6.67 -3.09
CA HIS A 85 -5.38 7.93 -3.44
C HIS A 85 -3.88 7.73 -3.66
N THR A 86 -3.23 6.96 -2.78
CA THR A 86 -1.82 6.63 -2.89
C THR A 86 -1.53 5.85 -4.18
N LEU A 87 -2.34 4.82 -4.49
CA LEU A 87 -2.24 4.06 -5.73
C LEU A 87 -2.41 4.96 -6.96
N LYS A 88 -3.45 5.81 -6.98
CA LYS A 88 -3.69 6.78 -8.07
C LYS A 88 -2.50 7.73 -8.25
N ARG A 89 -1.92 8.22 -7.16
CA ARG A 89 -0.77 9.11 -7.18
C ARG A 89 0.46 8.41 -7.77
N CYS A 90 0.70 7.16 -7.38
CA CYS A 90 1.77 6.34 -7.95
C CYS A 90 1.57 6.11 -9.45
N CYS A 91 0.36 5.75 -9.90
CA CYS A 91 0.04 5.64 -11.32
C CYS A 91 0.28 6.96 -12.06
N TYR A 92 -0.11 8.09 -11.49
CA TYR A 92 0.15 9.41 -12.09
C TYR A 92 1.66 9.69 -12.24
N ILE A 93 2.45 9.40 -11.20
CA ILE A 93 3.91 9.55 -11.23
C ILE A 93 4.52 8.70 -12.36
N LEU A 94 4.12 7.43 -12.43
CA LEU A 94 4.53 6.47 -13.47
C LEU A 94 4.17 6.96 -14.87
N ILE A 95 2.89 7.25 -15.11
CA ILE A 95 2.40 7.65 -16.44
C ILE A 95 3.09 8.94 -16.88
N ASN A 96 3.20 9.93 -16.00
CA ASN A 96 3.83 11.20 -16.33
C ASN A 96 5.31 11.01 -16.70
N ASN A 97 6.04 10.19 -15.94
CA ASN A 97 7.44 9.91 -16.19
C ASN A 97 7.65 9.08 -17.47
N LEU A 98 6.92 7.98 -17.63
CA LEU A 98 7.03 7.08 -18.78
C LEU A 98 6.55 7.74 -20.09
N HIS A 99 5.50 8.56 -20.04
CA HIS A 99 5.02 9.29 -21.20
C HIS A 99 6.04 10.34 -21.67
N ALA A 100 6.66 11.09 -20.73
CA ALA A 100 7.71 12.05 -21.06
C ALA A 100 8.92 11.40 -21.76
N SER A 101 9.22 10.15 -21.43
CA SER A 101 10.33 9.39 -22.04
C SER A 101 9.95 8.64 -23.34
N ARG A 102 8.79 8.91 -23.95
CA ARG A 102 8.26 8.22 -25.16
C ARG A 102 8.09 6.70 -24.98
N ASN A 103 7.94 6.25 -23.74
CA ASN A 103 7.85 4.86 -23.33
C ASN A 103 6.39 4.37 -23.29
N SER A 104 5.62 4.65 -24.36
CA SER A 104 4.18 4.37 -24.43
C SER A 104 3.83 2.89 -24.24
N GLN A 105 4.73 1.98 -24.63
CA GLN A 105 4.58 0.54 -24.41
C GLN A 105 4.46 0.17 -22.91
N TYR A 106 5.19 0.86 -22.04
CA TYR A 106 5.17 0.62 -20.60
C TYR A 106 3.91 1.17 -19.93
N VAL A 107 3.34 2.25 -20.47
CA VAL A 107 2.04 2.75 -20.04
C VAL A 107 0.94 1.73 -20.37
N LEU A 108 0.99 1.12 -21.56
CA LEU A 108 0.06 0.05 -21.91
C LEU A 108 0.24 -1.19 -21.01
N GLU A 109 1.47 -1.53 -20.65
CA GLU A 109 1.75 -2.65 -19.75
C GLU A 109 1.28 -2.39 -18.32
N LEU A 110 1.41 -1.15 -17.83
CA LEU A 110 0.83 -0.71 -16.55
C LEU A 110 -0.69 -0.92 -16.55
N ILE A 111 -1.39 -0.48 -17.60
CA ILE A 111 -2.85 -0.64 -17.71
C ILE A 111 -3.22 -2.13 -17.68
N LYS A 112 -2.53 -2.96 -18.48
CA LYS A 112 -2.75 -4.42 -18.52
C LYS A 112 -2.52 -5.12 -17.18
N THR A 113 -1.77 -4.51 -16.26
CA THR A 113 -1.55 -5.07 -14.92
C THR A 113 -2.85 -5.07 -14.12
N PHE A 114 -3.72 -4.08 -14.32
CA PHE A 114 -5.01 -3.98 -13.64
C PHE A 114 -6.11 -4.82 -14.30
N ASP A 115 -5.98 -5.19 -15.58
CA ASP A 115 -6.95 -6.08 -16.26
C ASP A 115 -6.94 -7.52 -15.71
N ARG A 116 -5.91 -7.88 -14.93
CA ARG A 116 -5.68 -9.25 -14.42
C ARG A 116 -5.98 -9.43 -12.94
N VAL A 117 -6.41 -8.36 -12.25
CA VAL A 117 -6.73 -8.32 -10.81
C VAL A 117 -8.23 -8.15 -10.66
#